data_AF-A0A9W9GTN6-F1
#
_entry.id   AF-A0A9W9GTN6-F1
#
_cell.length_a   1.000
_cell.length_b   1.000
_cell.length_c   1.000
_cell.angle_alpha   90.00
_cell.angle_beta   90.00
_cell.angle_gamma   90.00
#
_symmetry.space_group_name_H-M   'P 1'
#
loop_
_entity.id
_entity.type
_entity.pdbx_description
1 polymer ?
#
loop_
_entity_poly.entity_id
_entity_poly.type
_entity_poly.pdbx_seq_one_letter_code
_entity_poly.pdbx_strand_id
1 'polypeptide(L)'
;MDKPFTRDYEPVSGVDADGDSDTTVTNRPPRQGIQQFLKRNLAAITITGLLTVVMLLVLAVIAALTVEPFRQVLVMKDSSSSSLAYPASMKGQRQCLPPAPRVRYSCGNSTEEARKLGCAYDPLAGCWLHKQCPNDYTHEFAHFNNGKPFVYYYDEAATRQMKDYTEVGDNPGHYWTATREHLVHCLYLLRRGHDVHMRGDRLDNMLGDLEHVDHCTNMLADWLRRPDPALDALGTQGFTHCFMNCA
;
A
#
# COMPACT_ATOMS: atom_id res chain seq x y z
N MET A 1 42.94 -2.45 -0.87
CA MET A 1 41.70 -3.24 -0.90
C MET A 1 41.16 -3.27 0.51
N ASP A 2 40.18 -2.43 0.81
CA ASP A 2 39.55 -2.38 2.13
C ASP A 2 38.55 -3.54 2.26
N LYS A 3 38.61 -4.25 3.40
CA LYS A 3 37.74 -5.39 3.68
C LYS A 3 36.26 -4.96 3.62
N PRO A 4 35.37 -5.72 2.98
CA PRO A 4 33.94 -5.45 3.05
C PRO A 4 33.48 -5.60 4.51
N PHE A 5 32.62 -4.68 4.93
CA PHE A 5 31.97 -4.61 6.24
C PHE A 5 31.45 -5.99 6.67
N THR A 6 32.14 -6.65 7.60
CA THR A 6 31.60 -7.80 8.35
C THR A 6 30.64 -7.24 9.40
N ARG A 7 29.34 -7.19 9.09
CA ARG A 7 28.33 -7.21 10.16
C ARG A 7 28.28 -8.65 10.64
N ASP A 8 28.90 -8.91 11.77
CA ASP A 8 28.76 -10.18 12.48
C ASP A 8 27.28 -10.39 12.78
N TYR A 9 26.67 -11.30 12.04
CA TYR A 9 25.27 -11.66 12.20
C TYR A 9 25.21 -12.83 13.18
N GLU A 10 24.76 -12.57 14.41
CA GLU A 10 24.52 -13.63 15.38
C GLU A 10 23.17 -14.31 15.11
N PRO A 11 23.12 -15.64 14.99
CA PRO A 11 21.86 -16.37 14.81
C PRO A 11 20.97 -16.25 16.05
N VAL A 12 19.65 -16.15 15.83
CA VAL A 12 18.66 -16.06 16.92
C VAL A 12 18.48 -17.45 17.52
N SER A 13 18.74 -17.61 18.82
CA SER A 13 18.50 -18.85 19.55
C SER A 13 17.00 -19.18 19.56
N GLY A 14 16.64 -20.40 19.13
CA GLY A 14 15.27 -20.90 19.17
C GLY A 14 14.73 -20.92 20.60
N VAL A 15 13.58 -20.29 20.82
CA VAL A 15 12.84 -20.39 22.09
C VAL A 15 11.82 -21.50 21.92
N ASP A 16 12.06 -22.63 22.58
CA ASP A 16 11.05 -23.66 22.80
C ASP A 16 10.00 -23.10 23.77
N ALA A 17 8.77 -22.93 23.30
CA ALA A 17 7.63 -22.58 24.13
C ALA A 17 6.79 -23.83 24.36
N ASP A 18 6.98 -24.48 25.52
CA ASP A 18 6.01 -25.42 26.09
C ASP A 18 6.11 -25.37 27.61
N GLY A 19 4.99 -25.10 28.29
CA GLY A 19 4.92 -24.97 29.74
C GLY A 19 3.52 -24.65 30.24
N ASP A 20 2.59 -25.58 30.02
CA ASP A 20 1.25 -25.60 30.63
C ASP A 20 1.31 -26.33 31.99
N SER A 21 0.73 -25.75 33.05
CA SER A 21 0.24 -26.50 34.22
C SER A 21 -0.73 -25.68 35.08
N ASP A 22 -1.64 -26.43 35.71
CA ASP A 22 -3.04 -26.13 35.99
C ASP A 22 -3.35 -25.86 37.50
N THR A 23 -4.58 -25.39 37.75
CA THR A 23 -5.42 -25.42 38.98
C THR A 23 -5.22 -24.42 40.14
N THR A 24 -6.30 -23.74 40.55
CA THR A 24 -7.07 -24.01 41.81
C THR A 24 -8.36 -23.15 41.91
N VAL A 25 -9.48 -23.78 42.29
CA VAL A 25 -10.84 -23.22 42.53
C VAL A 25 -11.11 -23.03 44.04
N THR A 26 -12.00 -22.10 44.40
CA THR A 26 -12.99 -22.01 45.54
C THR A 26 -13.04 -20.55 46.08
N ASN A 27 -14.11 -19.90 46.60
CA ASN A 27 -15.54 -20.14 46.95
C ASN A 27 -16.21 -18.75 47.20
N ARG A 28 -17.53 -18.55 46.96
CA ARG A 28 -18.34 -17.41 47.51
C ARG A 28 -19.81 -17.79 47.83
N PRO A 29 -20.46 -17.28 48.91
CA PRO A 29 -21.84 -17.61 49.33
C PRO A 29 -22.93 -16.60 48.84
N PRO A 30 -24.25 -16.81 49.10
CA PRO A 30 -25.30 -16.70 48.06
C PRO A 30 -26.19 -15.43 48.04
N ARG A 31 -26.67 -15.10 46.83
CA ARG A 31 -27.65 -14.06 46.44
C ARG A 31 -29.10 -14.58 46.45
N GLN A 32 -29.71 -14.86 47.61
CA GLN A 32 -31.09 -15.39 47.64
C GLN A 32 -32.21 -14.33 47.56
N GLY A 33 -31.97 -13.06 47.93
CA GLY A 33 -33.04 -12.04 47.99
C GLY A 33 -33.49 -11.45 46.64
N ILE A 34 -32.58 -11.27 45.69
CA ILE A 34 -32.86 -10.59 44.40
C ILE A 34 -33.69 -11.48 43.47
N GLN A 35 -33.46 -12.79 43.49
CA GLN A 35 -34.14 -13.73 42.61
C GLN A 35 -35.63 -13.88 42.92
N GLN A 36 -36.04 -13.77 44.19
CA GLN A 36 -37.46 -13.83 44.56
C GLN A 36 -38.22 -12.57 44.14
N PHE A 37 -37.60 -11.39 44.25
CA PHE A 37 -38.20 -10.13 43.83
C PHE A 37 -38.40 -10.04 42.31
N LEU A 38 -37.42 -10.52 41.54
CA LEU A 38 -37.50 -10.60 40.07
C LEU A 38 -38.58 -11.57 39.60
N LYS A 39 -38.73 -12.74 40.25
CA LYS A 39 -39.77 -13.72 39.89
C LYS A 39 -41.19 -13.20 40.11
N ARG A 40 -41.43 -12.42 41.16
CA ARG A 40 -42.77 -11.91 41.49
C ARG A 40 -43.23 -10.76 40.60
N ASN A 41 -42.28 -9.99 40.04
CA ASN A 41 -42.57 -8.78 39.26
C ASN A 41 -42.20 -8.89 37.77
N LEU A 42 -41.83 -10.08 37.28
CA LEU A 42 -41.35 -10.31 35.92
C LEU A 42 -42.33 -9.79 34.85
N ALA A 43 -43.62 -10.09 34.99
CA ALA A 43 -44.65 -9.67 34.05
C ALA A 43 -44.83 -8.13 34.00
N ALA A 44 -44.76 -7.46 35.15
CA ALA A 44 -44.89 -6.00 35.22
C ALA A 44 -43.68 -5.29 34.59
N ILE A 45 -42.47 -5.83 34.78
CA ILE A 45 -41.22 -5.32 34.19
C ILE A 45 -41.22 -5.52 32.67
N THR A 46 -41.70 -6.66 32.17
CA THR A 46 -41.79 -6.89 30.72
C THR A 46 -42.81 -5.98 30.05
N ILE A 47 -43.97 -5.75 30.69
CA ILE A 47 -45.02 -4.88 30.12
C ILE A 47 -44.56 -3.42 30.10
N THR A 48 -43.98 -2.93 31.21
CA THR A 48 -43.45 -1.55 31.26
C THR A 48 -42.29 -1.36 30.28
N GLY A 49 -41.40 -2.35 30.13
CA GLY A 49 -40.34 -2.33 29.12
C GLY A 49 -40.86 -2.31 27.68
N LEU A 50 -41.89 -3.10 27.37
CA LEU A 50 -42.51 -3.08 26.03
C LEU A 50 -43.18 -1.74 25.74
N LEU A 51 -43.88 -1.16 26.72
CA LEU A 51 -44.53 0.14 26.57
C LEU A 51 -43.53 1.28 26.38
N THR A 52 -42.39 1.27 27.08
CA THR A 52 -41.35 2.29 26.88
C THR A 52 -40.70 2.16 25.50
N VAL A 53 -40.44 0.94 25.03
CA VAL A 53 -39.92 0.72 23.67
C VAL A 53 -40.90 1.20 22.61
N VAL A 54 -42.19 0.89 22.74
CA VAL A 54 -43.21 1.36 21.79
C VAL A 54 -43.31 2.90 21.81
N MET A 55 -43.27 3.53 22.98
CA MET A 55 -43.28 4.99 23.08
C MET A 55 -42.06 5.63 22.41
N LEU A 56 -40.87 5.05 22.56
CA LEU A 56 -39.65 5.54 21.90
C LEU A 56 -39.73 5.41 20.36
N LEU A 57 -40.32 4.32 19.85
CA LEU A 57 -40.54 4.13 18.41
C LEU A 57 -41.52 5.17 17.85
N VAL A 58 -42.62 5.45 18.56
CA VAL A 58 -43.58 6.47 18.15
C VAL A 58 -42.94 7.86 18.13
N LEU A 59 -42.14 8.21 19.15
CA LEU A 59 -41.41 9.49 19.19
C LEU A 59 -40.40 9.61 18.04
N ALA A 60 -39.71 8.53 17.67
CA ALA A 60 -38.79 8.51 16.52
C ALA A 60 -39.52 8.74 15.20
N VAL A 61 -40.69 8.14 15.01
CA VAL A 61 -41.53 8.35 13.81
C VAL A 61 -42.04 9.79 13.76
N ILE A 62 -42.51 10.34 14.89
CA ILE A 62 -42.95 11.74 14.95
C ILE A 62 -41.78 12.68 14.61
N ALA A 63 -40.60 12.46 15.18
CA ALA A 63 -39.41 13.25 14.87
C ALA A 63 -39.03 13.16 13.37
N ALA A 64 -39.14 11.99 12.75
CA ALA A 64 -38.91 11.83 11.31
C ALA A 64 -39.94 12.57 10.44
N LEU A 65 -41.16 12.78 10.93
CA LEU A 65 -42.22 13.49 10.22
C LEU A 65 -42.22 15.02 10.48
N THR A 66 -41.79 15.46 11.66
CA THR A 66 -41.83 16.89 12.06
C THR A 66 -40.52 17.64 11.83
N VAL A 67 -39.38 16.95 11.63
CA VAL A 67 -38.08 17.58 11.41
C VAL A 67 -37.86 17.73 9.89
N GLU A 68 -37.84 18.99 9.43
CA GLU A 68 -37.85 19.39 8.01
C GLU A 68 -36.62 19.12 7.11
N PRO A 69 -35.42 18.68 7.55
CA PRO A 69 -34.32 18.41 6.62
C PRO A 69 -34.45 17.05 5.87
N PHE A 70 -35.48 16.22 6.13
CA PHE A 70 -35.67 14.94 5.43
C PHE A 70 -36.65 15.00 4.23
N ARG A 71 -37.26 16.16 3.94
CA ARG A 71 -38.23 16.31 2.84
C ARG A 71 -37.62 16.28 1.44
N GLN A 72 -36.30 16.17 1.30
CA GLN A 72 -35.62 16.05 0.00
C GLN A 72 -35.28 14.60 -0.41
N VAL A 73 -35.62 13.59 0.40
CA VAL A 73 -35.35 12.18 0.07
C VAL A 73 -36.60 11.42 -0.39
N LEU A 74 -37.80 12.00 -0.29
CA LEU A 74 -39.06 11.29 -0.55
C LEU A 74 -39.90 11.77 -1.73
N VAL A 75 -39.42 12.71 -2.56
CA VAL A 75 -40.06 13.02 -3.84
C VAL A 75 -39.02 13.40 -4.89
N MET A 76 -38.61 12.42 -5.70
CA MET A 76 -38.51 12.51 -7.16
C MET A 76 -37.65 11.33 -7.68
N LYS A 77 -38.32 10.22 -8.04
CA LYS A 77 -38.09 9.59 -9.34
C LYS A 77 -39.28 8.74 -9.70
N ASP A 78 -40.30 9.43 -10.21
CA ASP A 78 -41.38 8.76 -10.91
C ASP A 78 -40.99 8.63 -12.39
N SER A 79 -41.17 7.41 -12.90
CA SER A 79 -41.40 7.02 -14.30
C SER A 79 -40.26 6.94 -15.32
N SER A 80 -40.34 5.84 -16.09
CA SER A 80 -39.56 5.35 -17.25
C SER A 80 -38.43 4.38 -16.85
N SER A 81 -38.42 3.08 -17.16
CA SER A 81 -39.12 2.29 -18.17
C SER A 81 -38.85 0.78 -17.93
N SER A 82 -39.90 -0.04 -18.06
CA SER A 82 -39.92 -1.39 -18.66
C SER A 82 -38.92 -2.47 -18.22
N SER A 83 -39.42 -3.38 -17.36
CA SER A 83 -39.26 -4.85 -17.42
C SER A 83 -37.93 -5.47 -17.91
N LEU A 84 -37.14 -5.99 -16.97
CA LEU A 84 -36.23 -7.11 -17.23
C LEU A 84 -36.65 -8.31 -16.37
N ALA A 85 -37.23 -9.30 -17.04
CA ALA A 85 -37.32 -10.64 -16.51
C ALA A 85 -35.90 -11.14 -16.21
N TYR A 86 -35.66 -11.54 -14.97
CA TYR A 86 -34.39 -12.09 -14.51
C TYR A 86 -34.28 -13.55 -15.00
N PRO A 87 -33.32 -13.95 -15.85
CA PRO A 87 -33.05 -15.35 -16.04
C PRO A 87 -32.31 -15.89 -14.80
N ALA A 88 -32.82 -16.98 -14.25
CA ALA A 88 -32.15 -17.75 -13.23
C ALA A 88 -30.87 -18.39 -13.80
N SER A 89 -29.70 -17.86 -13.45
CA SER A 89 -28.44 -18.61 -13.46
C SER A 89 -27.39 -17.86 -12.64
N MET A 90 -27.32 -18.15 -11.34
CA MET A 90 -26.21 -17.70 -10.51
C MET A 90 -24.96 -18.51 -10.85
N LYS A 91 -24.17 -18.00 -11.80
CA LYS A 91 -22.76 -18.37 -11.92
C LYS A 91 -21.93 -17.17 -11.48
N GLY A 92 -21.30 -17.29 -10.31
CA GLY A 92 -20.65 -16.19 -9.59
C GLY A 92 -19.58 -15.47 -10.40
N GLN A 93 -19.96 -14.39 -11.08
CA GLN A 93 -19.04 -13.34 -11.47
C GLN A 93 -19.06 -12.31 -10.35
N ARG A 94 -17.92 -12.16 -9.65
CA ARG A 94 -17.66 -10.96 -8.85
C ARG A 94 -17.79 -9.78 -9.82
N GLN A 95 -18.87 -9.02 -9.71
CA GLN A 95 -18.98 -7.74 -10.40
C GLN A 95 -18.02 -6.77 -9.71
N CYS A 96 -16.76 -6.77 -10.13
CA CYS A 96 -15.90 -5.65 -9.83
C CYS A 96 -16.47 -4.46 -10.61
N LEU A 97 -17.04 -3.48 -9.89
CA LEU A 97 -17.31 -2.17 -10.48
C LEU A 97 -16.00 -1.71 -11.16
N PRO A 98 -16.03 -1.23 -12.42
CA PRO A 98 -14.84 -0.64 -13.00
C PRO A 98 -14.35 0.47 -12.08
N PRO A 99 -13.05 0.50 -11.71
CA PRO A 99 -12.55 1.55 -10.85
C PRO A 99 -12.87 2.90 -11.49
N ALA A 100 -13.35 3.85 -10.68
CA ALA A 100 -13.61 5.20 -11.15
C ALA A 100 -12.38 5.72 -11.93
N PRO A 101 -12.58 6.44 -13.06
CA PRO A 101 -11.47 6.95 -13.86
C PRO A 101 -10.50 7.73 -12.96
N ARG A 102 -9.29 7.21 -12.76
CA ARG A 102 -8.25 7.96 -12.05
C ARG A 102 -7.80 9.09 -12.96
N VAL A 103 -7.81 10.33 -12.46
CA VAL A 103 -7.20 11.48 -13.14
C VAL A 103 -5.76 11.10 -13.46
N ARG A 104 -5.41 11.12 -14.76
CA ARG A 104 -4.03 10.95 -15.21
C ARG A 104 -3.30 12.28 -15.08
N TYR A 105 -2.17 12.27 -14.40
CA TYR A 105 -1.24 13.39 -14.38
C TYR A 105 -0.20 13.18 -15.47
N SER A 106 0.09 14.22 -16.23
CA SER A 106 1.05 14.20 -17.33
C SER A 106 2.09 15.30 -17.14
N CYS A 107 3.30 15.06 -17.64
CA CYS A 107 4.36 16.05 -17.75
C CYS A 107 4.62 16.49 -19.19
N GLY A 108 3.70 16.18 -20.11
CA GLY A 108 3.85 16.54 -21.51
C GLY A 108 4.91 15.69 -22.21
N ASN A 109 5.47 16.23 -23.30
CA ASN A 109 6.42 15.54 -24.18
C ASN A 109 7.76 16.28 -24.35
N SER A 110 7.99 17.36 -23.60
CA SER A 110 9.29 18.06 -23.59
C SER A 110 9.63 18.58 -22.20
N THR A 111 10.91 18.81 -21.97
CA THR A 111 11.44 19.42 -20.74
C THR A 111 10.80 20.78 -20.45
N GLU A 112 10.53 21.59 -21.48
CA GLU A 112 9.83 22.87 -21.34
C GLU A 112 8.37 22.69 -20.94
N GLU A 113 7.67 21.72 -21.54
CA GLU A 113 6.28 21.42 -21.20
C GLU A 113 6.16 20.88 -19.78
N ALA A 114 7.05 19.96 -19.38
CA ALA A 114 7.13 19.42 -18.04
C ALA A 114 7.27 20.52 -16.98
N ARG A 115 8.18 21.47 -17.19
CA ARG A 115 8.34 22.62 -16.29
C ARG A 115 7.09 23.51 -16.26
N LYS A 116 6.45 23.77 -17.42
CA LYS A 116 5.18 24.54 -17.48
C LYS A 116 4.03 23.86 -16.73
N LEU A 117 4.01 22.53 -16.73
CA LEU A 117 3.04 21.71 -15.99
C LEU A 117 3.40 21.53 -14.51
N GLY A 118 4.52 22.11 -14.05
CA GLY A 118 4.97 22.03 -12.66
C GLY A 118 5.51 20.66 -12.26
N CYS A 119 6.02 19.90 -13.24
CA CYS A 119 6.77 18.68 -12.99
C CYS A 119 8.21 18.99 -12.57
N ALA A 120 8.80 18.06 -11.84
CA ALA A 120 10.20 18.09 -11.46
C ALA A 120 10.91 16.85 -11.99
N TYR A 121 12.18 16.97 -12.37
CA TYR A 121 12.97 15.81 -12.73
C TYR A 121 13.23 14.95 -11.48
N ASP A 122 12.82 13.68 -11.53
CA ASP A 122 13.08 12.71 -10.48
C ASP A 122 14.26 11.81 -10.91
N PRO A 123 15.44 11.94 -10.28
CA PRO A 123 16.60 11.15 -10.67
C PRO A 123 16.44 9.65 -10.39
N LEU A 124 15.56 9.24 -9.47
CA LEU A 124 15.25 7.82 -9.30
C LEU A 124 14.36 7.30 -10.44
N ALA A 125 13.36 8.04 -10.92
CA ALA A 125 12.61 7.63 -12.10
C ALA A 125 13.37 7.85 -13.42
N GLY A 126 14.45 8.65 -13.42
CA GLY A 126 15.12 9.09 -14.64
C GLY A 126 14.22 9.90 -15.58
N CYS A 127 13.12 10.47 -15.04
CA CYS A 127 12.03 11.05 -15.82
C CYS A 127 11.46 12.31 -15.14
N TRP A 128 10.75 13.12 -15.93
CA TRP A 128 9.95 14.23 -15.40
C TRP A 128 8.69 13.71 -14.71
N LEU A 129 8.54 14.04 -13.42
CA LEU A 129 7.50 13.52 -12.56
C LEU A 129 6.56 14.65 -12.10
N HIS A 130 5.25 14.41 -12.20
CA HIS A 130 4.26 15.37 -11.77
C HIS A 130 4.23 15.44 -10.24
N LYS A 131 4.04 16.64 -9.66
CA LYS A 131 4.02 16.88 -8.20
C LYS A 131 3.00 16.07 -7.38
N GLN A 132 2.08 15.37 -8.04
CA GLN A 132 1.05 14.52 -7.43
C GLN A 132 1.41 13.03 -7.50
N CYS A 133 2.51 12.70 -8.18
CA CYS A 133 3.03 11.35 -8.22
C CYS A 133 4.03 11.15 -7.07
N PRO A 134 4.03 9.96 -6.45
CA PRO A 134 5.02 9.57 -5.46
C PRO A 134 6.48 9.72 -5.93
N ASN A 135 7.32 10.35 -5.10
CA ASN A 135 8.76 10.50 -5.32
C ASN A 135 9.59 9.89 -4.18
N ASP A 136 9.06 8.85 -3.52
CA ASP A 136 9.74 8.15 -2.44
C ASP A 136 11.10 7.62 -2.89
N TYR A 137 12.04 7.49 -1.96
CA TYR A 137 13.36 6.90 -2.18
C TYR A 137 14.31 7.65 -3.13
N THR A 138 13.88 8.78 -3.70
CA THR A 138 14.74 9.63 -4.54
C THR A 138 15.97 10.13 -3.79
N HIS A 139 15.80 10.51 -2.52
CA HIS A 139 16.90 10.99 -1.70
C HIS A 139 17.91 9.86 -1.40
N GLU A 140 17.42 8.69 -1.03
CA GLU A 140 18.23 7.51 -0.73
C GLU A 140 19.00 7.04 -1.96
N PHE A 141 18.37 7.04 -3.13
CA PHE A 141 19.02 6.81 -4.41
C PHE A 141 20.15 7.82 -4.66
N ALA A 142 19.85 9.12 -4.53
CA ALA A 142 20.80 10.21 -4.80
C ALA A 142 22.01 10.22 -3.85
N HIS A 143 21.93 9.51 -2.71
CA HIS A 143 22.99 9.45 -1.71
C HIS A 143 23.57 8.05 -1.51
N PHE A 144 23.14 7.06 -2.32
CA PHE A 144 23.62 5.68 -2.19
C PHE A 144 25.13 5.57 -2.36
N ASN A 145 25.72 6.37 -3.26
CA ASN A 145 27.14 6.33 -3.59
C ASN A 145 27.96 7.12 -2.56
N ASN A 146 28.01 6.63 -1.32
CA ASN A 146 28.73 7.25 -0.19
C ASN A 146 28.31 8.71 0.07
N GLY A 147 27.00 8.97 0.04
CA GLY A 147 26.44 10.30 0.23
C GLY A 147 26.60 11.24 -0.96
N LYS A 148 27.06 10.75 -2.11
CA LYS A 148 27.23 11.54 -3.33
C LYS A 148 26.24 11.09 -4.42
N PRO A 149 25.80 12.00 -5.30
CA PRO A 149 25.08 11.65 -6.51
C PRO A 149 25.90 10.73 -7.42
N PHE A 150 25.19 9.96 -8.25
CA PHE A 150 25.81 9.28 -9.38
C PHE A 150 26.27 10.28 -10.43
N VAL A 151 27.28 9.89 -11.22
CA VAL A 151 27.87 10.72 -12.27
C VAL A 151 27.33 10.27 -13.63
N TYR A 152 27.05 11.24 -14.50
CA TYR A 152 26.44 11.03 -15.80
C TYR A 152 27.31 11.68 -16.88
N TYR A 153 27.30 11.10 -18.08
CA TYR A 153 28.10 11.52 -19.22
C TYR A 153 27.25 11.58 -20.48
N TYR A 154 27.63 12.45 -21.42
CA TYR A 154 27.03 12.52 -22.76
C TYR A 154 27.54 11.43 -23.70
N ASP A 155 28.61 10.70 -23.33
CA ASP A 155 29.25 9.69 -24.16
C ASP A 155 29.76 8.51 -23.34
N GLU A 156 29.77 7.33 -23.97
CA GLU A 156 30.21 6.06 -23.37
C GLU A 156 31.69 6.09 -22.95
N ALA A 157 32.50 6.87 -23.66
CA ALA A 157 33.92 7.05 -23.36
C ALA A 157 34.17 7.87 -22.07
N ALA A 158 33.10 8.36 -21.43
CA ALA A 158 33.13 9.14 -20.19
C ALA A 158 33.99 10.42 -20.30
N THR A 159 34.02 11.05 -21.47
CA THR A 159 34.84 12.25 -21.73
C THR A 159 34.11 13.56 -21.46
N ARG A 160 32.78 13.59 -21.62
CA ARG A 160 31.95 14.78 -21.38
C ARG A 160 30.96 14.51 -20.26
N GLN A 161 31.33 14.91 -19.05
CA GLN A 161 30.50 14.75 -17.86
C GLN A 161 29.38 15.81 -17.80
N MET A 162 28.20 15.39 -17.37
CA MET A 162 27.11 16.29 -16.95
C MET A 162 27.36 16.79 -15.53
N LYS A 163 26.98 18.03 -15.25
CA LYS A 163 27.23 18.74 -14.00
C LYS A 163 26.40 18.21 -12.83
N ASP A 164 25.10 18.04 -13.04
CA ASP A 164 24.13 17.67 -12.00
C ASP A 164 22.84 17.09 -12.62
N TYR A 165 21.91 16.64 -11.77
CA TYR A 165 20.63 16.06 -12.23
C TYR A 165 19.75 17.02 -13.03
N THR A 166 19.93 18.34 -12.88
CA THR A 166 19.23 19.32 -13.73
C THR A 166 19.69 19.17 -15.16
N GLU A 167 20.99 19.07 -15.38
CA GLU A 167 21.56 18.86 -16.72
C GLU A 167 21.18 17.50 -17.29
N VAL A 168 21.08 16.45 -16.46
CA VAL A 168 20.57 15.14 -16.89
C VAL A 168 19.12 15.25 -17.36
N GLY A 169 18.25 15.90 -16.58
CA GLY A 169 16.83 16.06 -16.94
C GLY A 169 16.59 17.00 -18.13
N ASP A 170 17.52 17.92 -18.39
CA ASP A 170 17.48 18.86 -19.51
C ASP A 170 18.05 18.26 -20.81
N ASN A 171 18.78 17.14 -20.73
CA ASN A 171 19.32 16.45 -21.89
C ASN A 171 18.21 15.68 -22.63
N PRO A 172 17.88 16.03 -23.89
CA PRO A 172 16.85 15.33 -24.66
C PRO A 172 17.34 13.97 -25.22
N GLY A 173 18.64 13.67 -25.08
CA GLY A 173 19.25 12.43 -25.55
C GLY A 173 19.49 11.41 -24.44
N HIS A 174 20.27 10.38 -24.77
CA HIS A 174 20.71 9.39 -23.80
C HIS A 174 21.84 9.93 -22.91
N TYR A 175 21.97 9.34 -21.72
CA TYR A 175 23.11 9.53 -20.84
C TYR A 175 23.84 8.19 -20.64
N TRP A 176 25.10 8.28 -20.23
CA TRP A 176 25.91 7.15 -19.80
C TRP A 176 26.27 7.31 -18.33
N THR A 177 26.19 6.23 -17.56
CA THR A 177 26.54 6.22 -16.13
C THR A 177 27.09 4.85 -15.73
N ALA A 178 27.58 4.74 -14.51
CA ALA A 178 28.10 3.48 -13.98
C ALA A 178 26.98 2.44 -13.87
N THR A 179 27.25 1.17 -14.17
CA THR A 179 26.22 0.11 -14.01
C THR A 179 25.67 0.02 -12.59
N ARG A 180 26.46 0.41 -11.58
CA ARG A 180 26.01 0.50 -10.19
C ARG A 180 24.81 1.44 -10.02
N GLU A 181 24.78 2.56 -10.74
CA GLU A 181 23.64 3.47 -10.73
C GLU A 181 22.37 2.73 -11.17
N HIS A 182 22.43 2.02 -12.29
CA HIS A 182 21.29 1.32 -12.86
C HIS A 182 20.79 0.20 -11.93
N LEU A 183 21.70 -0.58 -11.31
CA LEU A 183 21.31 -1.60 -10.34
C LEU A 183 20.62 -0.99 -9.11
N VAL A 184 21.11 0.16 -8.64
CA VAL A 184 20.55 0.86 -7.49
C VAL A 184 19.21 1.53 -7.84
N HIS A 185 19.07 2.04 -9.07
CA HIS A 185 17.82 2.51 -9.65
C HIS A 185 16.75 1.40 -9.63
N CYS A 186 17.07 0.22 -10.17
CA CYS A 186 16.16 -0.93 -10.14
C CYS A 186 15.75 -1.32 -8.71
N LEU A 187 16.71 -1.39 -7.78
CA LEU A 187 16.45 -1.71 -6.38
C LEU A 187 15.45 -0.72 -5.73
N TYR A 188 15.70 0.58 -5.86
CA TYR A 188 14.85 1.59 -5.22
C TYR A 188 13.52 1.81 -5.93
N LEU A 189 13.46 1.62 -7.25
CA LEU A 189 12.18 1.63 -7.97
C LEU A 189 11.28 0.49 -7.48
N LEU A 190 11.77 -0.74 -7.42
CA LEU A 190 10.98 -1.87 -6.92
C LEU A 190 10.48 -1.62 -5.49
N ARG A 191 11.32 -1.04 -4.63
CA ARG A 191 10.92 -0.61 -3.27
C ARG A 191 9.85 0.46 -3.29
N ARG A 192 9.99 1.51 -4.11
CA ARG A 192 8.97 2.56 -4.29
C ARG A 192 7.64 1.92 -4.74
N GLY A 193 7.68 1.03 -5.72
CA GLY A 193 6.49 0.36 -6.25
C GLY A 193 5.71 -0.40 -5.19
N HIS A 194 6.41 -1.19 -4.37
CA HIS A 194 5.78 -1.88 -3.25
C HIS A 194 5.11 -0.90 -2.27
N ASP A 195 5.81 0.13 -1.82
CA ASP A 195 5.27 1.03 -0.79
C ASP A 195 4.14 1.93 -1.29
N VAL A 196 4.22 2.37 -2.55
CA VAL A 196 3.15 3.08 -3.25
C VAL A 196 1.92 2.19 -3.39
N HIS A 197 2.12 0.92 -3.74
CA HIS A 197 1.04 -0.05 -3.84
C HIS A 197 0.36 -0.28 -2.49
N MET A 198 1.13 -0.52 -1.43
CA MET A 198 0.62 -0.84 -0.09
C MET A 198 -0.23 0.28 0.51
N ARG A 199 0.07 1.55 0.21
CA ARG A 199 -0.72 2.70 0.67
C ARG A 199 -1.83 3.13 -0.31
N GLY A 200 -2.04 2.37 -1.39
CA GLY A 200 -3.12 2.59 -2.35
C GLY A 200 -2.93 3.83 -3.25
N ASP A 201 -1.71 4.31 -3.41
CA ASP A 201 -1.40 5.52 -4.17
C ASP A 201 -1.25 5.22 -5.68
N ARG A 202 -0.72 6.18 -6.46
CA ARG A 202 -0.54 6.08 -7.91
C ARG A 202 0.86 5.59 -8.24
N LEU A 203 0.95 4.50 -9.00
CA LEU A 203 2.20 4.11 -9.62
C LEU A 203 2.47 5.01 -10.83
N ASP A 204 3.72 5.44 -10.97
CA ASP A 204 4.21 6.06 -12.20
C ASP A 204 4.36 4.99 -13.31
N ASN A 205 4.71 5.42 -14.52
CA ASN A 205 4.84 4.49 -15.64
C ASN A 205 6.05 3.54 -15.51
N MET A 206 7.06 3.88 -14.71
CA MET A 206 8.23 3.01 -14.49
C MET A 206 7.84 1.76 -13.67
N LEU A 207 6.81 1.89 -12.83
CA LEU A 207 6.35 0.82 -11.94
C LEU A 207 5.00 0.22 -12.35
N GLY A 208 4.21 0.98 -13.11
CA GLY A 208 2.94 0.51 -13.66
C GLY A 208 3.10 -0.35 -14.91
N ASP A 209 4.28 -0.34 -15.54
CA ASP A 209 4.62 -1.16 -16.70
C ASP A 209 5.37 -2.43 -16.28
N LEU A 210 4.79 -3.59 -16.63
CA LEU A 210 5.38 -4.88 -16.30
C LEU A 210 6.70 -5.13 -17.05
N GLU A 211 6.83 -4.62 -18.28
CA GLU A 211 8.07 -4.78 -19.05
C GLU A 211 9.26 -4.11 -18.35
N HIS A 212 9.02 -2.94 -17.75
CA HIS A 212 10.03 -2.23 -16.98
C HIS A 212 10.40 -2.96 -15.67
N VAL A 213 9.42 -3.56 -15.00
CA VAL A 213 9.65 -4.38 -13.80
C VAL A 213 10.44 -5.65 -14.14
N ASP A 214 10.13 -6.30 -15.27
CA ASP A 214 10.87 -7.45 -15.77
C ASP A 214 12.31 -7.07 -16.12
N HIS A 215 12.53 -5.93 -16.79
CA HIS A 215 13.88 -5.39 -17.03
C HIS A 215 14.65 -5.20 -15.72
N CYS A 216 14.04 -4.56 -14.72
CA CYS A 216 14.69 -4.31 -13.43
C CYS A 216 15.11 -5.60 -12.73
N THR A 217 14.21 -6.56 -12.64
CA THR A 217 14.47 -7.83 -11.93
C THR A 217 15.47 -8.70 -12.67
N ASN A 218 15.42 -8.75 -14.01
CA ASN A 218 16.39 -9.48 -14.82
C ASN A 218 17.78 -8.85 -14.74
N MET A 219 17.88 -7.52 -14.82
CA MET A 219 19.17 -6.84 -14.72
C MET A 219 19.83 -7.06 -13.35
N LEU A 220 19.06 -6.98 -12.26
CA LEU A 220 19.56 -7.32 -10.93
C LEU A 220 20.03 -8.78 -10.86
N ALA A 221 19.21 -9.71 -11.33
CA ALA A 221 19.53 -11.14 -11.32
C ALA A 221 20.80 -11.44 -12.14
N ASP A 222 20.96 -10.86 -13.32
CA ASP A 222 22.11 -11.09 -14.19
C ASP A 222 23.42 -10.57 -13.58
N TRP A 223 23.37 -9.46 -12.85
CA TRP A 223 24.53 -8.96 -12.13
C TRP A 223 24.85 -9.79 -10.88
N LEU A 224 23.83 -10.28 -10.17
CA LEU A 224 24.00 -11.14 -8.99
C LEU A 224 24.46 -12.56 -9.34
N ARG A 225 24.19 -13.05 -10.55
CA ARG A 225 24.67 -14.36 -11.03
C ARG A 225 26.16 -14.39 -11.38
N ARG A 226 26.82 -13.23 -11.45
CA ARG A 226 28.27 -13.18 -11.71
C ARG A 226 29.01 -13.82 -10.54
N PRO A 227 30.08 -14.62 -10.78
CA PRO A 227 30.82 -15.25 -9.70
C PRO A 227 31.38 -14.22 -8.72
N ASP A 228 31.00 -14.35 -7.45
CA ASP A 228 31.52 -13.55 -6.34
C ASP A 228 31.59 -14.44 -5.09
N PRO A 229 32.81 -14.78 -4.61
CA PRO A 229 32.97 -15.63 -3.42
C PRO A 229 32.26 -15.09 -2.16
N ALA A 230 32.03 -13.77 -2.07
CA ALA A 230 31.29 -13.19 -0.95
C ALA A 230 29.79 -13.48 -1.04
N LEU A 231 29.23 -13.59 -2.25
CA LEU A 231 27.82 -13.97 -2.45
C LEU A 231 27.60 -15.48 -2.26
N ASP A 232 28.61 -16.29 -2.55
CA ASP A 232 28.56 -17.75 -2.37
C ASP A 232 28.83 -18.21 -0.92
N ALA A 233 29.35 -17.31 -0.07
CA ALA A 233 29.61 -17.61 1.33
C ALA A 233 28.31 -17.71 2.15
N LEU A 234 28.28 -18.62 3.14
CA LEU A 234 27.20 -18.67 4.12
C LEU A 234 27.18 -17.38 4.95
N GLY A 235 26.20 -16.51 4.70
CA GLY A 235 26.09 -15.21 5.36
C GLY A 235 24.67 -14.75 5.69
N THR A 236 23.66 -15.57 5.41
CA THR A 236 22.24 -15.27 5.70
C THR A 236 21.57 -16.48 6.34
N GLN A 237 20.50 -16.24 7.13
CA GLN A 237 19.68 -17.30 7.69
C GLN A 237 18.23 -17.13 7.25
N GLY A 238 17.53 -18.25 7.05
CA GLY A 238 16.10 -18.29 6.77
C GLY A 238 15.39 -19.24 7.73
N PHE A 239 14.11 -18.97 8.01
CA PHE A 239 13.27 -19.85 8.82
C PHE A 239 12.45 -20.77 7.91
N THR A 240 12.60 -22.08 8.10
CA THR A 240 11.97 -23.10 7.23
C THR A 240 10.54 -23.47 7.64
N HIS A 241 10.14 -23.19 8.89
CA HIS A 241 8.79 -23.45 9.42
C HIS A 241 7.83 -22.26 9.25
N CYS A 242 7.77 -21.65 8.06
CA CYS A 242 6.94 -20.48 7.79
C CYS A 242 5.55 -20.87 7.27
N PHE A 243 4.48 -20.43 7.94
CA PHE A 243 3.09 -20.60 7.50
C PHE A 243 2.53 -19.25 7.04
N MET A 244 2.40 -19.06 5.73
CA MET A 244 1.90 -17.81 5.15
C MET A 244 0.40 -17.87 4.90
N ASN A 245 -0.29 -16.75 5.15
CA ASN A 245 -1.69 -16.56 4.81
C ASN A 245 -1.80 -15.56 3.65
N CYS A 246 -2.73 -15.78 2.73
CA CYS A 246 -3.07 -14.83 1.67
C CYS A 246 -4.43 -14.20 1.97
N ALA A 247 -4.55 -12.88 1.77
CA ALA A 247 -5.80 -12.12 1.89
C ALA A 247 -6.18 -11.50 0.54
#